data_AF-A0A3N4P8Y0-F1
#
_entry.id   AF-A0A3N4P8Y0-F1
#
_cell.length_a   1.000
_cell.length_b   1.000
_cell.length_c   1.000
_cell.angle_alpha   90.00
_cell.angle_beta   90.00
_cell.angle_gamma   90.00
#
_symmetry.space_group_name_H-M   'P 1'
#
loop_
_entity.id
_entity.type
_entity.pdbx_description
1 polymer ?
#
loop_
_entity_poly.entity_id
_entity_poly.type
_entity_poly.pdbx_seq_one_letter_code
_entity_poly.pdbx_strand_id
1 'polypeptide(L)'
;MSTSLASTMSALPELSRQLLELARREEWDGFSALSQQYLSAQASLIAAAQQTDCAVTKKAQLALLQQLQANDAEIARQLQARLTVLGEAMTRLQQNKKCCQDYAAQMPRRLFPSAG
;
A
#
# COMPACT_ATOMS: atom_id res chain seq x y z
N MET A 1 25.83 3.49 -6.11
CA MET A 1 26.40 4.09 -4.88
C MET A 1 26.12 3.13 -3.74
N SER A 2 27.14 2.46 -3.22
CA SER A 2 26.99 1.47 -2.15
C SER A 2 26.75 2.19 -0.83
N THR A 3 25.49 2.42 -0.47
CA THR A 3 25.12 2.87 0.88
C THR A 3 25.62 1.83 1.89
N SER A 4 26.52 2.26 2.77
CA SER A 4 27.06 1.45 3.85
C SER A 4 25.92 0.84 4.67
N LEU A 5 26.08 -0.42 5.08
CA LEU A 5 25.08 -1.16 5.85
C LEU A 5 24.60 -0.41 7.11
N ALA A 6 25.50 0.35 7.73
CA ALA A 6 25.17 1.16 8.89
C ALA A 6 24.14 2.27 8.56
N SER A 7 24.23 2.83 7.35
CA SER A 7 23.30 3.86 6.88
C SER A 7 21.94 3.29 6.49
N THR A 8 21.89 2.05 5.97
CA THR A 8 20.61 1.40 5.70
C THR A 8 19.92 0.97 6.99
N MET A 9 20.67 0.51 8.00
CA MET A 9 20.13 0.15 9.31
C MET A 9 19.52 1.35 10.06
N SER A 10 20.06 2.56 9.91
CA SER A 10 19.48 3.76 10.53
C SER A 10 18.33 4.37 9.73
N ALA A 11 18.33 4.23 8.40
CA ALA A 11 17.28 4.78 7.54
C ALA A 11 16.02 3.92 7.47
N LEU A 12 16.13 2.60 7.63
CA LEU A 12 14.99 1.67 7.54
C LEU A 12 13.84 1.94 8.51
N PRO A 13 14.09 2.19 9.82
CA PRO A 13 13.01 2.51 10.75
C PRO A 13 12.32 3.83 10.40
N GLU A 14 13.06 4.80 9.86
CA GLU A 14 12.49 6.09 9.42
C GLU A 14 11.61 5.90 8.17
N LEU A 15 12.06 5.11 7.19
CA LEU A 15 11.26 4.76 6.02
C LEU A 15 9.97 4.00 6.40
N SER A 16 10.07 3.07 7.34
CA SER A 16 8.93 2.33 7.90
C SER A 16 7.91 3.29 8.53
N ARG A 17 8.38 4.25 9.34
CA ARG A 17 7.51 5.24 9.97
C ARG A 17 6.85 6.16 8.94
N GLN A 18 7.60 6.63 7.94
CA GLN A 18 7.07 7.46 6.87
C GLN A 18 6.00 6.74 6.05
N LEU A 19 6.19 5.47 5.71
CA LEU A 19 5.15 4.66 5.06
C LEU A 19 3.88 4.56 5.90
N LEU A 20 4.05 4.39 7.22
CA LEU A 20 2.93 4.26 8.14
C LEU A 20 2.17 5.60 8.29
N GLU A 21 2.89 6.73 8.31
CA GLU A 21 2.27 8.06 8.29
C GLU A 21 1.54 8.35 6.96
N LEU A 22 2.14 8.00 5.82
CA LEU A 22 1.50 8.14 4.50
C LEU A 22 0.23 7.26 4.42
N ALA A 23 0.30 6.03 4.93
CA ALA A 23 -0.87 5.14 4.99
C ALA A 23 -1.97 5.71 5.90
N ARG A 24 -1.62 6.33 7.04
CA ARG A 24 -2.59 6.98 7.94
C ARG A 24 -3.23 8.24 7.33
N ARG A 25 -2.48 8.98 6.51
CA ARG A 25 -2.97 10.17 5.81
C ARG A 25 -3.67 9.86 4.49
N GLU A 26 -3.77 8.58 4.13
CA GLU A 26 -4.31 8.14 2.85
C GLU A 26 -3.56 8.74 1.64
N GLU A 27 -2.28 9.08 1.81
CA GLU A 27 -1.41 9.64 0.77
C GLU A 27 -0.77 8.51 -0.05
N TRP A 28 -1.61 7.89 -0.87
CA TRP A 28 -1.28 6.61 -1.53
C TRP A 28 -0.27 6.72 -2.66
N ASP A 29 -0.21 7.85 -3.37
CA ASP A 29 0.77 8.07 -4.42
C ASP A 29 2.18 8.16 -3.82
N GLY A 30 2.33 8.92 -2.74
CA GLY A 30 3.57 8.99 -1.95
C GLY A 30 3.94 7.65 -1.33
N PHE A 31 2.94 6.92 -0.80
CA PHE A 31 3.14 5.57 -0.27
C PHE A 31 3.74 4.62 -1.33
N SER A 32 3.21 4.65 -2.56
CA SER A 32 3.70 3.78 -3.64
C SER A 32 5.15 4.09 -4.02
N ALA A 33 5.51 5.37 -4.12
CA ALA A 33 6.85 5.81 -4.46
C ALA A 33 7.89 5.41 -3.38
N LEU A 34 7.51 5.50 -2.11
CA LEU A 34 8.40 5.21 -0.99
C LEU A 34 8.50 3.71 -0.69
N SER A 35 7.47 2.93 -1.05
CA SER A 35 7.41 1.48 -0.79
C SER A 35 8.53 0.71 -1.50
N GLN A 36 8.90 1.11 -2.72
CA GLN A 36 9.98 0.46 -3.47
C GLN A 36 11.35 0.67 -2.81
N GLN A 37 11.59 1.87 -2.28
CA GLN A 37 12.82 2.18 -1.54
C GLN A 37 12.89 1.40 -0.24
N TYR A 38 11.77 1.29 0.49
CA TYR A 38 11.68 0.49 1.71
C TYR A 38 11.94 -1.00 1.46
N LEU A 39 11.29 -1.61 0.46
CA LEU A 39 11.47 -3.02 0.14
C LEU A 39 12.90 -3.36 -0.29
N SER A 40 13.52 -2.50 -1.10
CA SER A 40 14.92 -2.69 -1.52
C SER A 40 15.90 -2.57 -0.35
N ALA A 41 15.66 -1.64 0.58
CA ALA A 41 16.44 -1.50 1.80
C ALA A 41 16.28 -2.73 2.71
N GLN A 42 15.06 -3.24 2.87
CA GLN A 42 14.76 -4.42 3.68
C GLN A 42 15.42 -5.67 3.11
N ALA A 43 15.35 -5.88 1.78
CA ALA A 43 16.02 -6.97 1.10
C ALA A 43 17.55 -6.91 1.28
N SER A 44 18.13 -5.71 1.20
CA SER A 44 19.57 -5.49 1.42
C SER A 44 19.99 -5.83 2.86
N LEU A 45 19.16 -5.48 3.84
CA LEU A 45 19.39 -5.82 5.25
C LEU A 45 19.33 -7.33 5.51
N ILE A 46 18.37 -8.03 4.90
CA ILE A 46 18.24 -9.50 5.00
C ILE A 46 19.47 -10.19 4.38
N ALA A 47 19.87 -9.78 3.19
CA ALA A 47 21.05 -10.33 2.51
C ALA A 47 22.32 -10.13 3.36
N ALA A 48 22.48 -8.96 3.96
CA ALA A 48 23.61 -8.69 4.85
C ALA A 48 23.57 -9.51 6.13
N ALA A 49 22.40 -9.72 6.73
CA ALA A 49 22.25 -10.55 7.92
C ALA A 49 22.61 -12.03 7.67
N GLN A 50 22.41 -12.51 6.44
CA GLN A 50 22.82 -13.85 6.02
C GLN A 50 24.35 -13.96 5.83
N GLN A 51 25.00 -12.88 5.40
CA GLN A 51 26.45 -12.82 5.13
C GLN A 51 27.27 -12.36 6.35
N THR A 52 26.62 -11.99 7.46
CA THR A 52 27.30 -11.47 8.66
C THR A 52 27.77 -12.62 9.56
N ASP A 53 29.08 -12.79 9.68
CA ASP A 53 29.71 -13.79 10.58
C ASP A 53 29.81 -13.31 12.03
N CYS A 54 29.74 -12.00 12.27
CA CYS A 54 29.77 -11.45 13.62
C CYS A 54 28.42 -11.64 14.33
N ALA A 55 28.39 -12.48 15.37
CA ALA A 55 27.18 -12.79 16.13
C ALA A 55 26.50 -11.55 16.74
N VAL A 56 27.27 -10.54 17.18
CA VAL A 56 26.74 -9.31 17.78
C VAL A 56 26.01 -8.47 16.73
N THR A 57 26.63 -8.25 15.57
CA THR A 57 26.05 -7.49 14.45
C THR A 57 24.83 -8.21 13.89
N LYS A 58 24.89 -9.54 13.76
CA LYS A 58 23.76 -10.37 13.33
C LYS A 58 22.55 -10.27 14.26
N LYS A 59 22.80 -10.28 15.58
CA LYS A 59 21.74 -10.11 16.59
C LYS A 59 21.08 -8.73 16.50
N ALA A 60 21.86 -7.67 16.26
CA ALA A 60 21.33 -6.31 16.07
C ALA A 60 20.48 -6.19 14.79
N GLN A 61 20.94 -6.78 13.68
CA GLN A 61 20.17 -6.82 12.42
C GLN A 61 18.86 -7.60 12.58
N LEU A 62 18.87 -8.75 13.28
CA LEU A 62 17.67 -9.53 13.56
C LEU A 62 16.67 -8.79 14.45
N ALA A 63 17.16 -8.09 15.49
CA ALA A 63 16.31 -7.28 16.36
C ALA A 63 15.62 -6.15 15.58
N LEU A 64 16.36 -5.50 14.67
CA LEU A 64 15.79 -4.48 13.78
C LEU A 64 14.73 -5.07 12.84
N LEU A 65 15.00 -6.22 12.22
CA LEU A 65 14.02 -6.91 11.36
C LEU A 65 12.73 -7.29 12.12
N GLN A 66 12.86 -7.73 13.38
CA GLN A 66 11.70 -8.03 14.23
C GLN A 66 10.87 -6.78 14.55
N GLN A 67 11.51 -5.64 14.81
CA GLN A 67 10.79 -4.38 15.01
C GLN A 67 10.03 -3.95 13.76
N LEU A 68 10.67 -4.08 12.59
CA LEU A 68 10.05 -3.73 11.31
C LEU A 68 8.87 -4.63 10.97
N GLN A 69 8.93 -5.92 11.34
CA GLN A 69 7.83 -6.86 11.12
C GLN A 69 6.53 -6.43 11.82
N ALA A 70 6.62 -5.77 12.98
CA ALA A 70 5.45 -5.22 13.66
C ALA A 70 4.84 -4.05 12.87
N ASN A 71 5.68 -3.16 12.34
CA ASN A 71 5.24 -2.05 11.51
C ASN A 71 4.66 -2.52 10.17
N ASP A 72 5.26 -3.53 9.55
CA ASP A 72 4.77 -4.15 8.31
C ASP A 72 3.37 -4.74 8.51
N ALA A 73 3.09 -5.34 9.67
CA ALA A 73 1.77 -5.87 9.99
C ALA A 73 0.71 -4.76 10.18
N GLU A 74 1.09 -3.58 10.65
CA GLU A 74 0.19 -2.42 10.71
C GLU A 74 -0.05 -1.82 9.32
N ILE A 75 1.00 -1.67 8.52
CA ILE A 75 0.89 -1.23 7.12
C ILE A 75 -0.02 -2.17 6.32
N ALA A 76 0.16 -3.49 6.45
CA ALA A 76 -0.68 -4.48 5.77
C ALA A 76 -2.16 -4.38 6.18
N ARG A 77 -2.44 -4.14 7.48
CA ARG A 77 -3.81 -3.93 7.96
C ARG A 77 -4.45 -2.68 7.34
N GLN A 78 -3.71 -1.58 7.25
CA GLN A 78 -4.20 -0.34 6.62
C GLN A 78 -4.47 -0.53 5.12
N LEU A 79 -3.56 -1.21 4.41
CA LEU A 79 -3.75 -1.52 3.00
C LEU A 79 -4.97 -2.42 2.76
N GLN A 80 -5.16 -3.43 3.60
CA GLN A 80 -6.32 -4.34 3.49
C GLN A 80 -7.64 -3.59 3.73
N ALA A 81 -7.70 -2.72 4.74
CA ALA A 81 -8.88 -1.91 5.01
C ALA A 81 -9.23 -1.01 3.81
N ARG A 82 -8.22 -0.38 3.19
CA ARG A 82 -8.41 0.43 1.98
C ARG A 82 -8.93 -0.41 0.81
N LEU A 83 -8.39 -1.61 0.58
CA LEU A 83 -8.86 -2.50 -0.48
C LEU A 83 -10.33 -2.86 -0.31
N THR A 84 -10.78 -3.10 0.93
CA THR A 84 -12.20 -3.33 1.24
C THR A 84 -13.04 -2.10 0.89
N VAL A 85 -12.64 -0.90 1.32
CA VAL A 85 -13.34 0.36 1.02
C VAL A 85 -13.45 0.59 -0.48
N LEU A 86 -12.36 0.40 -1.23
CA LEU A 86 -12.35 0.54 -2.68
C LEU A 86 -13.24 -0.49 -3.37
N GLY A 87 -13.24 -1.74 -2.90
CA GLY A 87 -14.11 -2.80 -3.41
C GLY A 87 -15.60 -2.51 -3.19
N GLU A 88 -15.95 -1.99 -2.02
CA GLU A 88 -17.31 -1.54 -1.73
C GLU A 88 -17.72 -0.36 -2.62
N ALA A 89 -16.83 0.63 -2.79
CA ALA A 89 -17.07 1.79 -3.65
C ALA A 89 -17.29 1.38 -5.11
N MET A 90 -16.47 0.47 -5.66
CA MET A 90 -16.66 -0.05 -7.02
C MET A 90 -17.98 -0.79 -7.16
N THR A 91 -18.35 -1.61 -6.18
CA THR A 91 -19.61 -2.34 -6.18
C THR A 91 -20.81 -1.39 -6.19
N ARG A 92 -20.77 -0.34 -5.37
CA ARG A 92 -21.80 0.72 -5.35
C ARG A 92 -21.88 1.47 -6.67
N LEU A 93 -20.73 1.81 -7.28
CA LEU A 93 -20.69 2.45 -8.60
C LEU A 93 -21.30 1.56 -9.69
N GLN A 94 -20.99 0.27 -9.68
CA GLN A 94 -21.54 -0.69 -10.62
C GLN A 94 -23.06 -0.85 -10.45
N GLN A 95 -23.54 -0.91 -9.21
CA GLN A 95 -24.97 -0.95 -8.89
C GLN A 95 -25.67 0.33 -9.34
N ASN A 96 -25.11 1.51 -9.06
CA ASN A 96 -25.66 2.79 -9.50
C ASN A 96 -25.73 2.88 -11.03
N LYS A 97 -24.67 2.46 -11.73
CA LYS A 97 -24.66 2.42 -13.20
C LYS A 97 -25.76 1.51 -13.74
N LYS A 98 -25.97 0.34 -13.13
CA LYS A 98 -27.04 -0.59 -13.50
C LYS A 98 -28.42 0.02 -13.25
N CYS A 99 -28.65 0.64 -12.09
CA CYS A 99 -29.90 1.36 -11.80
C CYS A 99 -30.18 2.48 -12.80
N CYS A 100 -29.16 3.27 -13.16
CA CYS A 100 -29.31 4.33 -14.18
C CYS A 100 -29.63 3.75 -15.57
N GLN A 101 -29.04 2.61 -15.94
CA GLN A 101 -29.32 1.93 -17.20
C GLN A 101 -30.73 1.35 -17.23
N ASP A 102 -31.16 0.70 -16.15
CA ASP A 102 -32.50 0.14 -16.01
C ASP A 102 -33.57 1.25 -16.00
N TYR A 103 -33.29 2.38 -15.34
CA TYR A 103 -34.15 3.57 -15.37
C TYR A 103 -34.24 4.18 -16.77
N ALA A 104 -33.11 4.32 -17.48
CA ALA A 104 -33.11 4.82 -18.86
C ALA A 104 -33.81 3.86 -19.84
N ALA A 105 -33.82 2.55 -19.56
CA ALA A 105 -34.55 1.56 -20.35
C ALA A 105 -36.06 1.59 -20.10
N GLN A 106 -36.49 1.99 -18.89
CA GLN A 106 -37.90 2.16 -18.51
C GLN A 106 -38.47 3.51 -18.94
N MET A 107 -37.62 4.49 -19.27
CA MET A 107 -38.10 5.73 -19.87
C MET A 107 -38.71 5.46 -21.26
N PRO A 108 -39.95 5.93 -21.53
CA PRO A 108 -40.56 5.74 -22.84
C PRO A 108 -39.73 6.43 -23.91
N ARG A 109 -39.16 5.67 -24.85
CA ARG A 109 -38.47 6.23 -26.04
C ARG A 109 -39.40 6.98 -27.01
N ARG A 110 -40.70 7.11 -26.69
CA ARG A 110 -41.69 7.79 -27.53
C ARG A 110 -42.50 8.78 -26.70
N LEU A 111 -41.97 9.99 -26.57
CA LEU A 111 -42.76 11.18 -26.17
C LEU A 111 -42.93 12.19 -27.32
N PHE A 112 -42.45 11.87 -28.52
CA PHE A 112 -42.71 12.67 -29.71
C PHE A 112 -43.48 11.84 -30.74
N PRO A 113 -44.78 12.11 -30.97
CA PRO A 113 -45.46 11.60 -32.14
C PRO A 113 -44.81 12.23 -33.37
N SER A 114 -44.35 11.40 -34.30
CA SER A 114 -44.00 11.86 -35.65
C SER A 114 -45.27 12.40 -36.29
N ALA A 115 -45.36 13.73 -36.41
CA ALA A 115 -46.37 14.36 -37.24
C ALA A 115 -46.10 13.97 -38.71
N GLY A 116 -47.01 13.18 -39.27
CA GLY A 116 -47.04 12.76 -40.67
C GLY A 116 -48.48 12.60 -41.10
#